data_AF-A0A951LT67-F1
#
_entry.id   AF-A0A951LT67-F1
#
_cell.length_a   1.000
_cell.length_b   1.000
_cell.length_c   1.000
_cell.angle_alpha   90.00
_cell.angle_beta   90.00
_cell.angle_gamma   90.00
#
_symmetry.space_group_name_H-M   'P 1'
#
loop_
_entity.id
_entity.type
_entity.pdbx_description
1 polymer ?
#
loop_
_entity_poly.entity_id
_entity_poly.type
_entity_poly.pdbx_seq_one_letter_code
_entity_poly.pdbx_strand_id
1 'polypeptide(L)'
;MRLRLLVLASLAAITMAAPGAGRPKPARIDPGTLYAQHLARLRSVFREAYAPDVEFSAIVYSSGYPEQLIALRRSGDSYEVFAREPARAIWTYGMVQQFRSRLIAKVRVKTGGRMEDLSDAEADRLASTVPADPRDLKLSGCAAPIEPRMAAQLVATWQHLFTRVPESAASGVPGLMGTYLIRTGKDERELFLSQWMPAGPAKRVIRLVDALYRVCRDGRPDGRVTDEEFLEALATPPAP
;
A
#
# COMPACT_ATOMS: atom_id res chain seq x y z
N MET A 1 -31.02 36.22 -74.64
CA MET A 1 -30.11 35.11 -74.28
C MET A 1 -28.75 35.70 -73.87
N ARG A 2 -28.44 35.74 -72.58
CA ARG A 2 -27.10 36.10 -72.07
C ARG A 2 -26.74 35.13 -70.96
N LEU A 3 -25.79 34.26 -71.27
CA LEU A 3 -25.13 33.29 -70.39
C LEU A 3 -24.26 34.08 -69.40
N ARG A 4 -24.41 33.86 -68.09
CA ARG A 4 -23.46 34.35 -67.08
C ARG A 4 -22.77 33.15 -66.43
N LEU A 5 -21.46 33.05 -66.70
CA LEU A 5 -20.53 32.09 -66.11
C LEU A 5 -20.47 32.25 -64.58
N LEU A 6 -20.52 31.13 -63.86
CA LEU A 6 -20.04 30.99 -62.50
C LEU A 6 -18.51 31.02 -62.50
N VAL A 7 -17.92 31.80 -61.59
CA VAL A 7 -16.52 31.65 -61.17
C VAL A 7 -16.55 31.24 -59.70
N LEU A 8 -16.30 29.95 -59.42
CA LEU A 8 -15.97 29.47 -58.08
C LEU A 8 -14.49 29.80 -57.84
N ALA A 9 -14.22 30.69 -56.88
CA ALA A 9 -12.89 30.88 -56.33
C ALA A 9 -12.67 29.85 -55.21
N SER A 10 -11.89 28.81 -55.51
CA SER A 10 -11.40 27.85 -54.52
C SER A 10 -10.33 28.51 -53.65
N LEU A 11 -10.67 28.92 -52.42
CA LEU A 11 -9.66 29.24 -51.42
C LEU A 11 -9.01 27.94 -50.94
N ALA A 12 -7.83 27.64 -51.46
CA ALA A 12 -6.93 26.67 -50.86
C ALA A 12 -6.32 27.30 -49.60
N ALA A 13 -6.87 26.97 -48.42
CA ALA A 13 -6.24 27.30 -47.15
C ALA A 13 -5.00 26.42 -46.98
N ILE A 14 -3.82 27.02 -47.16
CA ILE A 14 -2.56 26.40 -46.76
C ILE A 14 -2.49 26.46 -45.23
N THR A 15 -2.95 25.42 -44.55
CA THR A 15 -2.64 25.21 -43.14
C THR A 15 -1.15 24.90 -43.04
N MET A 16 -0.34 25.93 -42.77
CA MET A 16 1.04 25.71 -42.33
C MET A 16 0.97 24.96 -40.99
N ALA A 17 1.36 23.69 -41.01
CA ALA A 17 1.58 22.94 -39.79
C ALA A 17 2.64 23.69 -38.98
N ALA A 18 2.23 24.29 -37.86
CA ALA A 18 3.17 24.88 -36.92
C ALA A 18 4.22 23.82 -36.56
N PRO A 19 5.52 24.18 -36.47
CA PRO A 19 6.55 23.26 -36.01
C PRO A 19 6.08 22.69 -34.67
N GLY A 20 5.91 21.36 -34.64
CA GLY A 20 5.21 20.67 -33.57
C GLY A 20 5.71 21.15 -32.23
N ALA A 21 4.87 21.91 -31.51
CA ALA A 21 5.16 22.29 -30.13
C ALA A 21 5.43 20.98 -29.41
N GLY A 22 6.70 20.75 -29.07
CA GLY A 22 7.12 19.54 -28.39
C GLY A 22 6.19 19.34 -27.20
N ARG A 23 5.63 18.12 -27.05
CA ARG A 23 4.72 17.83 -25.94
C ARG A 23 5.34 18.39 -24.66
N PRO A 24 4.60 19.20 -23.87
CA PRO A 24 5.14 19.74 -22.64
C PRO A 24 5.70 18.60 -21.80
N LYS A 25 6.93 18.78 -21.31
CA LYS A 25 7.57 17.78 -20.45
C LYS A 25 6.65 17.54 -19.25
N PRO A 26 6.38 16.27 -18.88
CA PRO A 26 5.57 15.99 -17.69
C PRO A 26 6.17 16.69 -16.48
N ALA A 27 5.32 17.32 -15.66
CA ALA A 27 5.77 17.84 -14.38
C ALA A 27 6.31 16.67 -13.55
N ARG A 28 7.54 16.80 -13.04
CA ARG A 28 8.09 15.83 -12.10
C ARG A 28 7.28 15.91 -10.81
N ILE A 29 6.84 14.76 -10.32
CA ILE A 29 6.25 14.65 -8.99
C ILE A 29 7.36 14.51 -7.97
N ASP A 30 7.20 15.19 -6.83
CA ASP A 30 8.08 15.06 -5.69
C ASP A 30 7.87 13.69 -5.00
N PRO A 31 8.94 12.96 -4.63
CA PRO A 31 8.83 11.69 -3.92
C PRO A 31 8.04 11.74 -2.60
N GLY A 32 8.16 12.84 -1.84
CA GLY A 32 7.40 13.02 -0.60
C GLY A 32 5.89 13.11 -0.86
N THR A 33 5.51 13.81 -1.93
CA THR A 33 4.12 13.91 -2.39
C THR A 33 3.55 12.55 -2.82
N LEU A 34 4.31 11.75 -3.57
CA LEU A 34 3.92 10.38 -3.95
C LEU A 34 3.64 9.52 -2.73
N TYR A 35 4.54 9.61 -1.74
CA TYR A 35 4.45 8.84 -0.52
C TYR A 35 3.24 9.25 0.34
N ALA A 36 3.01 10.55 0.53
CA ALA A 36 1.84 11.06 1.23
C ALA A 36 0.52 10.63 0.55
N GLN A 37 0.47 10.67 -0.79
CA GLN A 37 -0.67 10.17 -1.55
C GLN A 37 -0.88 8.67 -1.36
N HIS A 38 0.19 7.88 -1.31
CA HIS A 38 0.08 6.45 -1.05
C HIS A 38 -0.48 6.15 0.36
N LEU A 39 0.00 6.85 1.39
CA LEU A 39 -0.56 6.73 2.74
C LEU A 39 -2.06 7.08 2.79
N ALA A 40 -2.46 8.15 2.11
CA ALA A 40 -3.87 8.52 2.01
C ALA A 40 -4.71 7.42 1.32
N ARG A 41 -4.16 6.77 0.29
CA ARG A 41 -4.82 5.62 -0.37
C ARG A 41 -4.93 4.42 0.57
N LEU A 42 -3.87 4.09 1.31
CA LEU A 42 -3.91 2.99 2.30
C LEU A 42 -5.01 3.22 3.33
N ARG A 43 -5.08 4.43 3.91
CA ARG A 43 -6.16 4.83 4.83
C ARG A 43 -7.54 4.70 4.20
N SER A 44 -7.67 5.12 2.95
CA SER A 44 -8.94 5.08 2.24
C SER A 44 -9.41 3.66 1.91
N VAL A 45 -8.49 2.76 1.52
CA VAL A 45 -8.79 1.37 1.18
C VAL A 45 -9.07 0.56 2.44
N PHE A 46 -8.22 0.71 3.46
CA PHE A 46 -8.30 0.00 4.73
C PHE A 46 -9.03 0.80 5.81
N ARG A 47 -10.11 1.50 5.46
CA ARG A 47 -10.85 2.36 6.42
C ARG A 47 -11.31 1.62 7.68
N GLU A 48 -11.60 0.32 7.57
CA GLU A 48 -12.02 -0.52 8.70
C GLU A 48 -10.92 -0.67 9.76
N ALA A 49 -9.64 -0.50 9.42
CA ALA A 49 -8.54 -0.49 10.37
C ALA A 49 -8.64 0.65 11.40
N TYR A 50 -9.42 1.68 11.10
CA TYR A 50 -9.61 2.90 11.90
C TYR A 50 -10.96 2.93 12.61
N ALA A 51 -11.73 1.84 12.55
CA ALA A 51 -12.99 1.76 13.25
C ALA A 51 -12.77 1.85 14.79
N PRO A 52 -13.72 2.45 15.55
CA PRO A 52 -13.55 2.72 16.98
C PRO A 52 -13.48 1.45 17.86
N ASP A 53 -13.91 0.32 17.29
CA ASP A 53 -13.90 -1.01 17.88
C ASP A 53 -12.64 -1.82 17.52
N VAL A 54 -11.70 -1.25 16.76
CA VAL A 54 -10.41 -1.84 16.47
C VAL A 54 -9.39 -1.45 17.54
N GLU A 55 -8.92 -2.46 18.28
CA GLU A 55 -7.95 -2.33 19.37
C GLU A 55 -6.53 -2.07 18.84
N PHE A 56 -6.18 -2.71 17.72
CA PHE A 56 -4.98 -2.39 16.96
C PHE A 56 -5.08 -2.86 15.52
N SER A 57 -4.25 -2.26 14.67
CA SER A 57 -4.12 -2.64 13.26
C SER A 57 -2.68 -2.49 12.78
N ALA A 58 -2.33 -3.32 11.80
CA ALA A 58 -1.09 -3.27 11.05
C ALA A 58 -1.40 -3.38 9.55
N ILE A 59 -0.87 -2.46 8.74
CA ILE A 59 -0.84 -2.62 7.28
C ILE A 59 0.58 -3.02 6.90
N VAL A 60 0.74 -4.26 6.43
CA VAL A 60 2.00 -4.84 5.99
C VAL A 60 2.13 -4.67 4.49
N TYR A 61 3.29 -4.25 4.01
CA TYR A 61 3.58 -4.36 2.58
C TYR A 61 4.96 -4.94 2.33
N SER A 62 5.04 -5.85 1.38
CA SER A 62 6.28 -6.48 0.91
C SER A 62 6.51 -6.16 -0.56
N SER A 63 7.76 -6.00 -0.96
CA SER A 63 8.10 -5.79 -2.37
C SER A 63 7.54 -6.93 -3.23
N GLY A 64 6.68 -6.60 -4.19
CA GLY A 64 6.09 -7.56 -5.12
C GLY A 64 4.79 -8.24 -4.65
N TYR A 65 4.30 -7.93 -3.44
CA TYR A 65 3.04 -8.46 -2.92
C TYR A 65 2.05 -7.32 -2.61
N PRO A 66 0.73 -7.55 -2.74
CA PRO A 66 -0.27 -6.59 -2.28
C PRO A 66 -0.11 -6.29 -0.79
N GLU A 67 -0.48 -5.08 -0.39
CA GLU A 67 -0.49 -4.65 1.00
C GLU A 67 -1.59 -5.43 1.76
N GLN A 68 -1.33 -5.81 3.00
CA GLN A 68 -2.24 -6.62 3.81
C GLN A 68 -2.57 -5.88 5.10
N LEU A 69 -3.87 -5.72 5.39
CA LEU A 69 -4.34 -5.30 6.70
C LEU A 69 -4.47 -6.52 7.61
N ILE A 70 -3.95 -6.43 8.83
CA ILE A 70 -4.20 -7.34 9.93
C ILE A 70 -4.63 -6.50 11.12
N ALA A 71 -5.72 -6.89 11.79
CA ALA A 71 -6.26 -6.12 12.91
C ALA A 71 -6.98 -7.00 13.93
N LEU A 72 -7.06 -6.49 15.15
CA LEU A 72 -7.87 -7.04 16.23
C LEU A 72 -9.04 -6.10 16.51
N ARG A 73 -10.26 -6.61 16.40
CA ARG A 73 -11.50 -5.91 16.72
C ARG A 73 -12.13 -6.49 17.98
N ARG A 74 -12.76 -5.63 18.78
CA ARG A 74 -13.58 -5.98 19.93
C ARG A 74 -15.05 -5.65 19.69
N SER A 75 -15.94 -6.62 19.91
CA SER A 75 -17.39 -6.42 19.88
C SER A 75 -18.00 -6.91 21.20
N GLY A 76 -18.31 -5.99 22.11
CA GLY A 76 -18.71 -6.31 23.48
C GLY A 76 -17.59 -7.05 24.22
N ASP A 77 -17.85 -8.29 24.63
CA ASP A 77 -16.87 -9.17 25.30
C ASP A 77 -16.18 -10.14 24.34
N SER A 78 -16.51 -10.08 23.04
CA SER A 78 -15.90 -10.92 22.01
C SER A 78 -14.78 -10.18 21.28
N TYR A 79 -13.79 -10.93 20.82
CA TYR A 79 -12.68 -10.43 20.03
C TYR A 79 -12.55 -11.25 18.74
N GLU A 80 -12.10 -10.58 17.68
CA GLU A 80 -11.89 -11.19 16.38
C GLU A 80 -10.61 -10.62 15.75
N VAL A 81 -9.76 -11.52 15.25
CA VAL A 81 -8.67 -11.15 14.34
C VAL A 81 -9.23 -11.18 12.93
N PHE A 82 -9.03 -10.11 12.18
CA PHE A 82 -9.40 -10.06 10.77
C PHE A 82 -8.23 -9.57 9.92
N ALA A 83 -8.22 -10.03 8.67
CA ALA A 83 -7.27 -9.59 7.68
C ALA A 83 -7.95 -9.22 6.38
N ARG A 84 -7.36 -8.28 5.64
CA ARG A 84 -7.76 -7.93 4.27
C ARG A 84 -6.57 -7.86 3.36
N GLU A 85 -6.78 -8.27 2.13
CA GLU A 85 -5.83 -8.18 1.05
C GLU A 85 -6.55 -7.64 -0.20
N PRO A 86 -6.05 -6.56 -0.84
CA PRO A 86 -6.57 -6.08 -2.09
C PRO A 86 -6.12 -7.01 -3.21
N ALA A 87 -6.98 -7.24 -4.19
CA ALA A 87 -6.67 -8.08 -5.35
C ALA A 87 -5.48 -7.57 -6.19
N ARG A 88 -5.06 -6.32 -5.96
CA ARG A 88 -3.90 -5.65 -6.55
C ARG A 88 -3.24 -4.74 -5.53
N ALA A 89 -1.93 -4.58 -5.63
CA ALA A 89 -1.19 -3.66 -4.77
C ALA A 89 -1.66 -2.21 -4.97
N ILE A 90 -1.94 -1.52 -3.88
CA ILE A 90 -2.27 -0.09 -3.78
C ILE A 90 -1.07 0.76 -4.25
N TRP A 91 0.16 0.28 -4.10
CA TRP A 91 1.36 0.92 -4.67
C TRP A 91 1.33 1.01 -6.19
N THR A 92 0.50 0.22 -6.89
CA THR A 92 0.31 0.31 -8.35
C THR A 92 -0.08 1.72 -8.78
N TYR A 93 -0.91 2.43 -8.00
CA TYR A 93 -1.24 3.84 -8.27
C TYR A 93 -0.02 4.76 -8.21
N GLY A 94 0.90 4.51 -7.25
CA GLY A 94 2.17 5.19 -7.16
C GLY A 94 3.06 4.91 -8.37
N MET A 95 3.18 3.64 -8.78
CA MET A 95 3.94 3.25 -9.96
C MET A 95 3.44 3.91 -11.25
N VAL A 96 2.13 3.99 -11.46
CA VAL A 96 1.52 4.72 -12.59
C VAL A 96 1.98 6.19 -12.59
N GLN A 97 1.94 6.85 -11.43
CA GLN A 97 2.38 8.24 -11.32
C GLN A 97 3.88 8.41 -11.56
N GLN A 98 4.72 7.49 -11.05
CA GLN A 98 6.16 7.54 -11.24
C GLN A 98 6.57 7.38 -12.72
N PHE A 99 5.93 6.48 -13.46
CA PHE A 99 6.16 6.34 -14.90
C PHE A 99 5.68 7.58 -15.67
N ARG A 100 4.48 8.09 -15.35
CA ARG A 100 3.92 9.30 -16.00
C ARG A 100 4.78 10.54 -15.74
N SER A 101 5.35 10.68 -14.56
CA SER A 101 6.22 11.80 -14.18
C SER A 101 7.68 11.62 -14.62
N ARG A 102 8.03 10.48 -15.22
CA ARG A 102 9.41 10.08 -15.54
C ARG A 102 10.34 10.09 -14.32
N LEU A 103 9.81 9.79 -13.13
CA LEU A 103 10.64 9.54 -11.95
C LEU A 103 11.34 8.18 -12.08
N ILE A 104 10.64 7.22 -12.68
CA ILE A 104 11.19 5.97 -13.18
C ILE A 104 10.94 5.89 -14.68
N ALA A 105 11.81 5.19 -15.41
CA ALA A 105 11.68 5.00 -16.85
C ALA A 105 11.66 3.52 -17.19
N LYS A 106 10.77 3.14 -18.11
CA LYS A 106 10.82 1.83 -18.78
C LYS A 106 11.50 2.05 -20.12
N VAL A 107 12.67 1.45 -20.32
CA VAL A 107 13.39 1.55 -21.59
C VAL A 107 13.53 0.20 -22.27
N ARG A 108 13.41 0.17 -23.60
CA ARG A 108 13.80 -0.96 -24.43
C ARG A 108 15.01 -0.58 -25.27
N VAL A 109 16.07 -1.37 -25.19
CA VAL A 109 17.25 -1.19 -26.04
C VAL A 109 17.00 -1.93 -27.36
N LYS A 110 16.98 -1.18 -28.47
CA LYS A 110 16.85 -1.73 -29.82
C LYS A 110 18.23 -2.12 -30.37
N THR A 111 18.23 -2.96 -31.40
CA THR A 111 19.43 -3.28 -32.18
C THR A 111 20.11 -1.98 -32.63
N GLY A 112 21.42 -1.87 -32.41
CA GLY A 112 22.18 -0.64 -32.64
C GLY A 112 22.22 0.34 -31.46
N GLY A 113 21.77 -0.07 -30.25
CA GLY A 113 21.94 0.68 -29.00
C GLY A 113 20.92 1.81 -28.79
N ARG A 114 19.99 2.02 -29.72
CA ARG A 114 18.95 3.05 -29.59
C ARG A 114 17.99 2.70 -28.45
N MET A 115 17.81 3.61 -27.51
CA MET A 115 16.83 3.45 -26.43
C MET A 115 15.45 3.96 -26.86
N GLU A 116 14.42 3.17 -26.57
CA GLU A 116 13.01 3.54 -26.72
C GLU A 116 12.39 3.68 -25.32
N ASP A 117 11.81 4.86 -25.03
CA ASP A 117 11.04 5.11 -23.80
C ASP A 117 9.63 4.51 -23.94
N LEU A 118 9.32 3.56 -23.06
CA LEU A 118 8.04 2.85 -22.97
C LEU A 118 7.27 3.24 -21.71
N SER A 119 7.65 4.31 -21.02
CA SER A 119 7.08 4.65 -19.71
C SER A 119 5.59 4.96 -19.76
N ASP A 120 5.10 5.64 -20.80
CA ASP A 120 3.65 5.89 -20.95
C ASP A 120 2.87 4.59 -21.19
N ALA A 121 3.38 3.73 -22.09
CA ALA A 121 2.76 2.44 -22.37
C ALA A 121 2.72 1.55 -21.12
N GLU A 122 3.77 1.58 -20.31
CA GLU A 122 3.82 0.84 -19.05
C GLU A 122 2.88 1.44 -18.00
N ALA A 123 2.78 2.77 -17.91
CA ALA A 123 1.84 3.43 -17.02
C ALA A 123 0.39 3.08 -17.37
N ASP A 124 0.04 3.08 -18.66
CA ASP A 124 -1.31 2.75 -19.12
C ASP A 124 -1.62 1.26 -18.92
N ARG A 125 -0.65 0.38 -19.15
CA ARG A 125 -0.77 -1.05 -18.82
C ARG A 125 -1.02 -1.28 -17.34
N LEU A 126 -0.31 -0.56 -16.45
CA LEU A 126 -0.53 -0.67 -15.00
C LEU A 126 -1.89 -0.08 -14.60
N ALA A 127 -2.24 1.08 -15.14
CA ALA A 127 -3.51 1.74 -14.86
C ALA A 127 -4.71 0.87 -15.27
N SER A 128 -4.61 0.09 -16.35
CA SER A 128 -5.68 -0.83 -16.76
C SER A 128 -5.86 -2.05 -15.84
N THR A 129 -4.94 -2.28 -14.89
CA THR A 129 -5.03 -3.41 -13.95
C THR A 129 -5.72 -3.06 -12.63
N VAL A 130 -5.99 -1.79 -12.38
CA VAL A 130 -6.59 -1.26 -11.15
C VAL A 130 -7.80 -0.39 -11.49
N PRO A 131 -8.80 -0.27 -10.59
CA PRO A 131 -9.89 0.69 -10.80
C PRO A 131 -9.38 2.13 -10.78
N ALA A 132 -10.20 3.08 -11.22
CA ALA A 132 -9.84 4.51 -11.19
C ALA A 132 -9.78 5.04 -9.75
N ASP A 133 -10.73 4.63 -8.92
CA ASP A 133 -10.77 4.94 -7.49
C ASP A 133 -10.16 3.78 -6.68
N PRO A 134 -9.13 4.02 -5.86
CA PRO A 134 -8.55 3.02 -4.96
C PRO A 134 -9.58 2.31 -4.07
N ARG A 135 -10.66 2.99 -3.67
CA ARG A 135 -11.73 2.44 -2.82
C ARG A 135 -12.51 1.31 -3.48
N ASP A 136 -12.46 1.22 -4.80
CA ASP A 136 -13.13 0.18 -5.58
C ASP A 136 -12.27 -1.09 -5.73
N LEU A 137 -11.07 -1.11 -5.15
CA LEU A 137 -10.27 -2.34 -5.10
C LEU A 137 -11.04 -3.43 -4.35
N LYS A 138 -11.21 -4.57 -5.02
CA LYS A 138 -11.78 -5.75 -4.38
C LYS A 138 -10.85 -6.21 -3.26
N LEU A 139 -11.41 -6.33 -2.06
CA LEU A 139 -10.73 -6.88 -0.90
C LEU A 139 -11.20 -8.32 -0.69
N SER A 140 -10.25 -9.24 -0.57
CA SER A 140 -10.45 -10.55 0.05
C SER A 140 -10.04 -10.47 1.51
N GLY A 141 -10.52 -11.41 2.32
CA GLY A 141 -10.14 -11.42 3.73
C GLY A 141 -10.63 -12.64 4.48
N CYS A 142 -10.25 -12.67 5.74
CA CYS A 142 -10.67 -13.65 6.73
C CYS A 142 -11.04 -12.93 8.03
N ALA A 143 -11.69 -13.68 8.90
CA ALA A 143 -12.15 -13.28 10.22
C ALA A 143 -12.16 -14.52 11.09
N ALA A 144 -11.47 -14.48 12.23
CA ALA A 144 -11.42 -15.60 13.17
C ALA A 144 -11.64 -15.10 14.61
N PRO A 145 -12.52 -15.74 15.39
CA PRO A 145 -12.68 -15.41 16.80
C PRO A 145 -11.38 -15.70 17.54
N ILE A 146 -11.09 -14.90 18.56
CA ILE A 146 -9.96 -15.12 19.45
C ILE A 146 -10.41 -15.05 20.91
N GLU A 147 -9.85 -15.92 21.73
CA GLU A 147 -10.22 -16.02 23.14
C GLU A 147 -9.91 -14.70 23.88
N PRO A 148 -10.82 -14.18 24.72
CA PRO A 148 -10.68 -12.84 25.33
C PRO A 148 -9.40 -12.61 26.14
N ARG A 149 -8.93 -13.60 26.90
CA ARG A 149 -7.67 -13.46 27.66
C ARG A 149 -6.48 -13.36 26.72
N MET A 150 -6.43 -14.15 25.66
CA MET A 150 -5.38 -14.04 24.63
C MET A 150 -5.45 -12.70 23.88
N ALA A 151 -6.65 -12.22 23.56
CA ALA A 151 -6.85 -10.91 22.96
C ALA A 151 -6.30 -9.79 23.87
N ALA A 152 -6.60 -9.82 25.16
CA ALA A 152 -6.08 -8.86 26.13
C ALA A 152 -4.53 -8.90 26.22
N GLN A 153 -3.93 -10.10 26.19
CA GLN A 153 -2.47 -10.26 26.15
C GLN A 153 -1.85 -9.70 24.87
N LEU A 154 -2.52 -9.86 23.72
CA LEU A 154 -2.09 -9.29 22.45
C LEU A 154 -2.13 -7.77 22.49
N VAL A 155 -3.22 -7.18 22.96
CA VAL A 155 -3.35 -5.72 23.10
C VAL A 155 -2.26 -5.17 24.01
N ALA A 156 -2.03 -5.78 25.18
CA ALA A 156 -0.99 -5.36 26.11
C ALA A 156 0.42 -5.47 25.50
N THR A 157 0.73 -6.59 24.85
CA THR A 157 2.00 -6.81 24.15
C THR A 157 2.19 -5.79 23.02
N TRP A 158 1.15 -5.54 22.24
CA TRP A 158 1.17 -4.58 21.14
C TRP A 158 1.48 -3.17 21.64
N GLN A 159 0.74 -2.69 22.65
CA GLN A 159 0.97 -1.39 23.29
C GLN A 159 2.38 -1.29 23.86
N HIS A 160 2.87 -2.34 24.53
CA HIS A 160 4.22 -2.35 25.08
C HIS A 160 5.31 -2.26 24.00
N LEU A 161 5.22 -3.08 22.95
CA LEU A 161 6.17 -3.03 21.85
C LEU A 161 6.18 -1.64 21.19
N PHE A 162 5.00 -1.06 21.02
CA PHE A 162 4.80 0.21 20.34
C PHE A 162 5.33 1.44 21.11
N THR A 163 5.29 1.43 22.44
CA THR A 163 5.90 2.49 23.26
C THR A 163 7.43 2.49 23.17
N ARG A 164 8.05 1.33 22.86
CA ARG A 164 9.50 1.16 22.79
C ARG A 164 10.10 1.36 21.40
N VAL A 165 9.27 1.55 20.37
CA VAL A 165 9.74 1.90 19.04
C VAL A 165 9.93 3.42 18.98
N PRO A 166 11.18 3.91 18.83
CA PRO A 166 11.42 5.35 18.73
C PRO A 166 10.79 5.89 17.45
N GLU A 167 10.27 7.11 17.48
CA GLU A 167 9.70 7.76 16.28
C GLU A 167 10.72 7.90 15.15
N SER A 168 12.02 7.94 15.46
CA SER A 168 13.08 7.92 14.44
C SER A 168 13.22 6.58 13.71
N ALA A 169 12.67 5.49 14.26
CA ALA A 169 12.48 4.25 13.52
C ALA A 169 11.36 4.36 12.45
N ALA A 170 10.59 5.47 12.46
CA ALA A 170 9.56 5.80 11.47
C ALA A 170 10.10 6.29 10.11
N SER A 171 11.42 6.50 10.01
CA SER A 171 12.10 6.95 8.80
C SER A 171 13.17 5.93 8.43
N GLY A 172 12.84 4.98 7.56
CA GLY A 172 13.81 3.97 7.17
C GLY A 172 14.68 4.35 5.99
N VAL A 173 15.88 3.75 6.03
CA VAL A 173 16.91 3.74 5.00
C VAL A 173 16.54 2.72 3.90
N PRO A 174 16.85 2.94 2.61
CA PRO A 174 16.41 2.08 1.51
C PRO A 174 16.97 0.65 1.53
N GLY A 175 16.11 -0.36 1.30
CA GLY A 175 16.44 -1.79 1.11
C GLY A 175 15.25 -2.70 1.46
N LEU A 176 15.09 -3.85 0.80
CA LEU A 176 13.87 -4.70 0.73
C LEU A 176 12.84 -4.52 1.88
N MET A 177 11.72 -3.90 1.53
CA MET A 177 10.76 -3.25 2.43
C MET A 177 9.72 -4.23 2.98
N GLY A 178 9.68 -4.38 4.29
CA GLY A 178 8.44 -4.62 5.01
C GLY A 178 8.08 -3.31 5.66
N THR A 179 7.00 -2.65 5.25
CA THR A 179 6.50 -1.51 6.03
C THR A 179 5.24 -1.87 6.74
N TYR A 180 5.19 -1.40 7.97
CA TYR A 180 4.07 -1.57 8.87
C TYR A 180 3.54 -0.19 9.19
N LEU A 181 2.29 0.09 8.80
CA LEU A 181 1.53 1.17 9.42
C LEU A 181 0.83 0.59 10.64
N ILE A 182 1.31 0.95 11.83
CA ILE A 182 0.81 0.37 13.09
C ILE A 182 0.02 1.42 13.87
N ARG A 183 -1.14 1.02 14.39
CA ARG A 183 -1.98 1.83 15.28
C ARG A 183 -2.23 1.12 16.61
N THR A 184 -2.31 1.89 17.70
CA THR A 184 -2.69 1.42 19.04
C THR A 184 -3.97 2.10 19.53
N GLY A 185 -5.10 1.40 19.55
CA GLY A 185 -6.34 1.89 20.16
C GLY A 185 -6.80 3.27 19.68
N LYS A 186 -7.36 4.06 20.60
CA LYS A 186 -7.93 5.40 20.33
C LYS A 186 -6.88 6.50 20.16
N ASP A 187 -5.64 6.26 20.58
CA ASP A 187 -4.55 7.20 20.37
C ASP A 187 -4.01 6.95 18.96
N GLU A 188 -4.32 7.85 18.02
CA GLU A 188 -3.98 7.76 16.59
C GLU A 188 -2.47 7.92 16.31
N ARG A 189 -1.62 7.26 17.08
CA ARG A 189 -0.20 7.19 16.79
C ARG A 189 -0.02 6.14 15.69
N GLU A 190 0.49 6.58 14.55
CA GLU A 190 0.91 5.75 13.44
C GLU A 190 2.44 5.62 13.44
N LEU A 191 2.96 4.40 13.44
CA LEU A 191 4.39 4.16 13.19
C LEU A 191 4.58 3.55 11.82
N PHE A 192 5.69 3.91 11.18
CA PHE A 192 6.13 3.40 9.89
C PHE A 192 7.42 2.59 10.07
N LEU A 193 7.34 1.26 10.12
CA LEU A 193 8.57 0.48 10.28
C LEU A 193 9.07 0.01 8.94
N SER A 194 10.12 0.58 8.36
CA SER A 194 10.81 -0.04 7.21
C SER A 194 12.22 -0.47 7.61
N GLN A 195 12.44 -1.76 7.78
CA GLN A 195 13.76 -2.30 8.16
C GLN A 195 14.17 -3.55 7.39
N TRP A 196 15.43 -3.56 6.97
CA TRP A 196 16.17 -4.75 6.56
C TRP A 196 16.61 -5.50 7.81
N MET A 197 16.17 -6.76 7.98
CA MET A 197 16.47 -7.59 9.16
C MET A 197 16.11 -6.90 10.48
N PRO A 198 14.81 -6.83 10.81
CA PRO A 198 14.37 -6.17 12.03
C PRO A 198 15.06 -6.80 13.25
N ALA A 199 15.59 -5.97 14.13
CA ALA A 199 16.15 -6.38 15.41
C ALA A 199 15.26 -5.85 16.55
N GLY A 200 15.37 -6.47 17.73
CA GLY A 200 14.68 -5.98 18.93
C GLY A 200 13.15 -5.94 18.78
N PRO A 201 12.48 -4.86 19.24
CA PRO A 201 11.01 -4.77 19.23
C PRO A 201 10.36 -4.89 17.84
N ALA A 202 11.01 -4.36 16.78
CA ALA A 202 10.45 -4.40 15.43
C ALA A 202 10.29 -5.84 14.91
N LYS A 203 11.24 -6.74 15.22
CA LYS A 203 11.16 -8.16 14.84
C LYS A 203 9.97 -8.85 15.47
N ARG A 204 9.68 -8.50 16.73
CA ARG A 204 8.57 -9.08 17.49
C ARG A 204 7.23 -8.64 16.93
N VAL A 205 7.09 -7.36 16.58
CA VAL A 205 5.88 -6.85 15.92
C VAL A 205 5.60 -7.61 14.62
N ILE A 206 6.63 -7.84 13.80
CA ILE A 206 6.50 -8.54 12.52
C ILE A 206 6.05 -9.99 12.71
N ARG A 207 6.70 -10.72 13.62
CA ARG A 207 6.28 -12.09 13.97
C ARG A 207 4.85 -12.15 14.48
N LEU A 208 4.47 -11.17 15.30
CA LEU A 208 3.12 -11.09 15.86
C LEU A 208 2.07 -10.89 14.75
N VAL A 209 2.34 -9.99 13.81
CA VAL A 209 1.44 -9.75 12.67
C VAL A 209 1.33 -11.00 11.77
N ASP A 210 2.44 -11.67 11.47
CA ASP A 210 2.43 -12.90 10.65
C ASP A 210 1.59 -14.01 11.33
N ALA A 211 1.78 -14.20 12.63
CA ALA A 211 1.02 -15.20 13.37
C ALA A 211 -0.48 -14.89 13.42
N LEU A 212 -0.87 -13.61 13.61
CA LEU A 212 -2.27 -13.20 13.56
C LEU A 212 -2.88 -13.43 12.17
N TYR A 213 -2.10 -13.19 11.10
CA TYR A 213 -2.52 -13.48 9.74
C TYR A 213 -2.80 -14.98 9.53
N ARG A 214 -1.93 -15.86 10.05
CA ARG A 214 -2.14 -17.32 10.02
C ARG A 214 -3.36 -17.76 10.81
N VAL A 215 -3.58 -17.22 12.01
CA VAL A 215 -4.79 -17.50 12.81
C VAL A 215 -6.04 -17.18 12.01
N CYS A 216 -6.05 -16.02 11.35
CA CYS A 216 -7.16 -15.58 10.52
C CYS A 216 -7.38 -16.50 9.30
N ARG A 217 -6.32 -16.83 8.56
CA ARG A 217 -6.41 -17.62 7.31
C ARG A 217 -6.71 -19.10 7.53
N ASP A 218 -6.01 -19.70 8.48
CA ASP A 218 -6.00 -21.16 8.64
C ASP A 218 -7.05 -21.63 9.67
N GLY A 219 -7.74 -20.68 10.31
CA GLY A 219 -8.92 -20.94 11.13
C GLY A 219 -8.66 -21.88 12.29
N ARG A 220 -7.47 -21.83 12.93
CA ARG A 220 -7.18 -22.57 14.17
C ARG A 220 -7.78 -21.80 15.36
N PRO A 221 -8.98 -22.16 15.85
CA PRO A 221 -9.77 -21.34 16.77
C PRO A 221 -9.73 -21.86 18.21
N ASP A 222 -8.96 -22.90 18.51
CA ASP A 222 -8.99 -23.62 19.78
C ASP A 222 -8.19 -22.95 20.91
N GLY A 223 -7.81 -21.67 20.73
CA GLY A 223 -7.15 -20.87 21.77
C GLY A 223 -5.74 -21.34 22.13
N ARG A 224 -5.26 -22.44 21.53
CA ARG A 224 -3.87 -22.86 21.56
C ARG A 224 -3.25 -22.38 20.28
N VAL A 225 -2.76 -21.15 20.28
CA VAL A 225 -1.71 -20.86 19.33
C VAL A 225 -0.51 -21.68 19.79
N THR A 226 -0.37 -22.88 19.25
CA THR A 226 0.76 -23.79 19.54
C THR A 226 1.97 -23.47 18.69
N ASP A 227 1.90 -22.43 17.85
CA ASP A 227 3.09 -21.91 17.21
C ASP A 227 4.01 -21.47 18.34
N GLU A 228 5.01 -22.29 18.60
CA GLU A 228 6.05 -22.05 19.59
C GLU A 228 6.67 -20.67 19.36
N GLU A 229 6.70 -20.19 18.11
CA GLU A 229 7.09 -18.83 17.72
C GLU A 229 6.12 -17.72 18.19
N PHE A 230 4.81 -17.97 18.19
CA PHE A 230 3.82 -17.02 18.70
C PHE A 230 3.75 -17.04 20.22
N LEU A 231 3.84 -18.23 20.83
CA LEU A 231 4.00 -18.34 22.27
C LEU A 231 5.33 -17.73 22.71
N GLU A 232 6.44 -17.89 21.99
CA GLU A 232 7.71 -17.21 22.27
C GLU A 232 7.56 -15.67 22.14
N ALA A 233 6.83 -15.21 21.11
CA ALA A 233 6.52 -13.79 20.93
C ALA A 233 5.67 -13.22 22.07
N LEU A 234 4.78 -14.02 22.67
CA LEU A 234 3.92 -13.66 23.80
C LEU A 234 4.52 -13.92 25.19
N ALA A 235 5.37 -14.95 25.35
CA ALA A 235 5.74 -15.56 26.62
C ALA A 235 7.03 -15.02 27.21
N THR A 236 7.77 -14.16 26.50
CA THR A 236 8.88 -13.43 27.14
C THR A 236 8.27 -12.28 27.94
N PRO A 237 8.19 -12.35 29.28
CA PRO A 237 7.76 -11.20 30.05
C PRO A 237 8.81 -10.10 29.85
N PRO A 238 8.43 -8.82 29.90
CA PRO A 238 9.40 -7.75 29.85
C PRO A 238 10.40 -7.95 31.00
N ALA A 239 11.69 -8.05 30.68
CA ALA A 239 12.71 -7.72 31.67
C ALA A 239 12.47 -6.27 32.11
N PRO A 240 12.54 -5.96 33.42
CA PRO A 240 12.35 -4.61 33.94
C PRO A 240 13.30 -3.61 33.27
#